data_AF-A0A2J8DH90-F1
#
_entry.id   AF-A0A2J8DH90-F1
#
_cell.length_a   1.000
_cell.length_b   1.000
_cell.length_c   1.000
_cell.angle_alpha   90.00
_cell.angle_beta   90.00
_cell.angle_gamma   90.00
#
_symmetry.space_group_name_H-M   'P 1'
#
loop_
_entity.id
_entity.type
_entity.pdbx_description
1 polymer ?
#
loop_
_entity_poly.entity_id
_entity_poly.type
_entity_poly.pdbx_seq_one_letter_code
_entity_poly.pdbx_strand_id
1 'polypeptide(L)'
;MYPLVLGNYPETDVILPITCCDGCASLLLQAGELPNEDRVTVALPLVPLHKRENRQLWEDKLGEVYGHRFRDSIVFLVFLSTLCTTIEDLVDGAIQSECQTLMPSLEWCCRELSKLPGISTMAGLTPVGSPLLGVVNDTMPLQQALRVTFQGFQSTIHQSPLLEYPIDGFLVLVRLAGLMEDVSPEDVERFVWMRLLHYLAEQHVQLQKKAGPGEASTALQNLVNKQTETSNERGAGIEAITDRCYAVPLSALDGTYLIPSDSDILEQFLRTGSPYSAIADTDKYHAALAVFLHLMATLTEGSQQIWDDGDLFVKLQYRADKLCRTEDGLRDIFFEGKLVDEKGAVRLITAAYEVAVA
;
A
#
# COMPACT_ATOMS: atom_id res chain seq x y z
N MET A 1 6.76 3.50 15.33
CA MET A 1 5.46 4.21 15.34
C MET A 1 5.26 4.79 13.96
N TYR A 2 4.04 4.74 13.42
CA TYR A 2 3.73 5.16 12.05
C TYR A 2 2.69 6.30 12.08
N PRO A 3 3.08 7.57 12.23
CA PRO A 3 2.12 8.65 12.46
C PRO A 3 1.16 8.89 11.28
N LEU A 4 1.55 8.48 10.07
CA LEU A 4 0.73 8.65 8.86
C LEU A 4 -0.52 7.76 8.83
N VAL A 5 -0.66 6.80 9.75
CA VAL A 5 -1.88 5.99 9.87
C VAL A 5 -3.01 6.75 10.59
N LEU A 6 -2.69 7.91 11.19
CA LEU A 6 -3.58 8.58 12.13
C LEU A 6 -4.58 9.54 11.46
N GLY A 7 -4.51 9.79 10.14
CA GLY A 7 -5.41 10.73 9.47
C GLY A 7 -6.79 10.17 9.10
N ASN A 8 -6.97 8.85 9.17
CA ASN A 8 -8.27 8.20 8.88
C ASN A 8 -9.18 8.10 10.12
N TYR A 9 -8.80 8.69 11.25
CA TYR A 9 -9.61 8.65 12.46
C TYR A 9 -10.70 9.74 12.42
N PRO A 10 -11.91 9.50 12.96
CA PRO A 10 -12.95 10.52 13.00
C PRO A 10 -12.53 11.81 13.70
N GLU A 11 -11.67 11.73 14.72
CA GLU A 11 -11.12 12.91 15.41
C GLU A 11 -10.11 13.72 14.59
N THR A 12 -9.63 13.19 13.46
CA THR A 12 -8.74 13.91 12.55
C THR A 12 -9.45 14.50 11.35
N ASP A 13 -10.75 14.24 11.17
CA ASP A 13 -11.57 14.95 10.18
C ASP A 13 -11.82 16.40 10.63
N VAL A 14 -10.88 17.28 10.28
CA VAL A 14 -10.82 18.67 10.78
C VAL A 14 -10.74 19.71 9.67
N ILE A 15 -10.83 19.30 8.40
CA ILE A 15 -10.67 20.20 7.25
C ILE A 15 -12.03 20.48 6.64
N LEU A 16 -12.50 21.73 6.80
CA LEU A 16 -13.65 22.20 6.07
C LEU A 16 -13.31 22.42 4.59
N PRO A 17 -14.25 22.17 3.66
CA PRO A 17 -14.03 22.30 2.24
C PRO A 17 -14.00 23.76 1.75
N ILE A 18 -13.31 24.65 2.46
CA ILE A 18 -13.36 26.10 2.26
C ILE A 18 -11.93 26.66 2.18
N THR A 19 -11.62 27.34 1.08
CA THR A 19 -10.48 28.24 0.96
C THR A 19 -10.98 29.67 0.76
N CYS A 20 -10.39 30.63 1.48
CA CYS A 20 -10.82 32.02 1.41
C CYS A 20 -9.67 33.00 1.66
N CYS A 21 -9.91 34.29 1.41
CA CYS A 21 -8.94 35.33 1.73
C CYS A 21 -8.91 35.63 3.24
N ASP A 22 -7.87 36.32 3.70
CA ASP A 22 -7.66 36.66 5.11
C ASP A 22 -8.86 37.40 5.75
N GLY A 23 -9.47 38.33 5.02
CA GLY A 23 -10.66 39.05 5.48
C GLY A 23 -11.87 38.12 5.69
N CYS A 24 -12.11 37.19 4.77
CA CYS A 24 -13.16 36.19 4.92
C CYS A 24 -12.86 35.22 6.07
N ALA A 25 -11.61 34.76 6.21
CA ALA A 25 -11.20 33.88 7.30
C ALA A 25 -11.46 34.53 8.67
N SER A 26 -11.16 35.82 8.82
CA SER A 26 -11.46 36.58 10.04
C SER A 26 -12.96 36.62 10.35
N LEU A 27 -13.81 36.84 9.35
CA LEU A 27 -15.27 36.83 9.52
C LEU A 27 -15.80 35.44 9.88
N LEU A 28 -15.28 34.38 9.24
CA LEU A 28 -15.68 32.99 9.53
C LEU A 28 -15.28 32.59 10.95
N LEU A 29 -14.08 32.96 11.40
CA LEU A 29 -13.62 32.73 12.77
C LEU A 29 -14.45 33.49 13.81
N GLN A 30 -14.92 34.71 13.50
CA GLN A 30 -15.81 35.47 14.37
C GLN A 30 -17.21 34.87 14.47
N ALA A 31 -17.72 34.31 13.36
CA ALA A 31 -18.99 33.61 13.35
C ALA A 31 -18.91 32.30 14.15
N GLY A 32 -17.81 31.56 14.02
CA GLY A 32 -17.53 30.32 14.75
C GLY A 32 -18.34 29.10 14.30
N GLU A 33 -19.51 29.32 13.70
CA GLU A 33 -20.40 28.28 13.17
C GLU A 33 -20.97 28.72 11.81
N LEU A 34 -20.98 27.79 10.87
CA LEU A 34 -21.52 27.97 9.52
C LEU A 34 -23.03 27.65 9.49
N PRO A 35 -23.79 28.09 8.47
CA PRO A 35 -25.22 27.81 8.36
C PRO A 35 -25.59 26.32 8.30
N ASN A 36 -24.63 25.46 7.98
CA ASN A 36 -24.75 23.99 7.96
C ASN A 36 -24.30 23.34 9.28
N GLU A 37 -24.16 24.10 10.36
CA GLU A 37 -23.76 23.66 11.71
C GLU A 37 -22.27 23.26 11.85
N ASP A 38 -21.50 23.34 10.76
CA ASP A 38 -20.06 23.14 10.78
C ASP A 38 -19.35 24.23 11.60
N ARG A 39 -18.35 23.82 12.39
CA ARG A 39 -17.62 24.74 13.29
C ARG A 39 -16.29 25.18 12.70
N VAL A 40 -16.02 26.47 12.78
CA VAL A 40 -14.75 27.09 12.36
C VAL A 40 -13.94 27.49 13.59
N THR A 41 -13.01 26.63 14.00
CA THR A 41 -12.16 26.87 15.18
C THR A 41 -10.88 27.62 14.83
N VAL A 42 -10.29 27.32 13.67
CA VAL A 42 -8.99 27.83 13.23
C VAL A 42 -9.01 28.05 11.73
N ALA A 43 -8.31 29.09 11.26
CA ALA A 43 -7.95 29.26 9.86
C ALA A 43 -6.43 29.14 9.71
N LEU A 44 -5.97 28.17 8.91
CA LEU A 44 -4.55 27.98 8.63
C LEU A 44 -4.14 28.85 7.43
N PRO A 45 -3.23 29.83 7.61
CA PRO A 45 -2.81 30.67 6.52
C PRO A 45 -1.86 29.90 5.59
N LEU A 46 -2.08 30.00 4.27
CA LEU A 46 -1.21 29.43 3.24
C LEU A 46 0.09 30.25 3.11
N VAL A 47 0.96 30.14 4.12
CA VAL A 47 2.23 30.87 4.21
C VAL A 47 3.43 29.93 4.15
N PRO A 48 4.61 30.40 3.67
CA PRO A 48 5.78 29.52 3.55
C PRO A 48 6.21 28.94 4.90
N LEU A 49 6.29 27.61 4.99
CA LEU A 49 6.63 26.89 6.22
C LEU A 49 8.14 26.71 6.43
N HIS A 50 9.00 27.17 5.52
CA HIS A 50 10.44 27.22 5.78
C HIS A 50 10.80 28.25 6.88
N LYS A 51 9.91 29.21 7.18
CA LYS A 51 10.07 30.16 8.29
C LYS A 51 9.63 29.53 9.61
N ARG A 52 10.48 29.61 10.63
CA ARG A 52 10.23 28.99 11.93
C ARG A 52 8.99 29.54 12.64
N GLU A 53 8.76 30.86 12.56
CA GLU A 53 7.59 31.50 13.20
C GLU A 53 6.27 30.97 12.62
N ASN A 54 6.20 30.82 11.29
CA ASN A 54 5.02 30.27 10.62
C ASN A 54 4.78 28.81 11.02
N ARG A 55 5.85 28.01 11.12
CA ARG A 55 5.73 26.61 11.58
C ARG A 55 5.20 26.53 13.00
N GLN A 56 5.77 27.30 13.92
CA GLN A 56 5.33 27.28 15.31
C GLN A 56 3.85 27.64 15.41
N LEU A 57 3.41 28.68 14.68
CA LEU A 57 2.01 29.06 14.66
C LEU A 57 1.10 27.94 14.12
N TRP A 58 1.51 27.29 13.02
CA TRP A 58 0.77 26.15 12.49
C TRP A 58 0.73 24.98 13.48
N GLU A 59 1.84 24.67 14.13
CA GLU A 59 1.97 23.60 15.12
C GLU A 59 1.04 23.84 16.31
N ASP A 60 1.07 25.05 16.87
CA ASP A 60 0.22 25.45 17.99
C ASP A 60 -1.27 25.35 17.59
N LYS A 61 -1.63 25.83 16.40
CA LYS A 61 -3.00 25.82 15.90
C LYS A 61 -3.53 24.44 15.55
N LEU A 62 -2.71 23.58 14.97
CA LEU A 62 -3.05 22.17 14.76
C LEU A 62 -3.17 21.45 16.10
N GLY A 63 -2.30 21.76 17.07
CA GLY A 63 -2.40 21.27 18.43
C GLY A 63 -3.74 21.61 19.08
N GLU A 64 -4.19 22.86 18.97
CA GLU A 64 -5.52 23.28 19.44
C GLU A 64 -6.65 22.50 18.76
N VAL A 65 -6.61 22.36 17.43
CA VAL A 65 -7.62 21.63 16.64
C VAL A 65 -7.73 20.16 17.04
N TYR A 66 -6.61 19.48 17.26
CA TYR A 66 -6.58 18.09 17.73
C TYR A 66 -6.74 17.95 19.26
N GLY A 67 -7.01 19.03 19.99
CA GLY A 67 -7.14 19.02 21.44
C GLY A 67 -5.88 18.54 22.17
N HIS A 68 -4.70 18.81 21.60
CA HIS A 68 -3.37 18.41 22.09
C HIS A 68 -3.22 16.90 22.37
N ARG A 69 -3.97 16.06 21.65
CA ARG A 69 -3.87 14.59 21.76
C ARG A 69 -2.60 14.03 21.15
N PHE A 70 -2.07 14.70 20.14
CA PHE A 70 -0.83 14.32 19.47
C PHE A 70 0.34 15.13 20.00
N ARG A 71 1.53 14.51 20.01
CA ARG A 71 2.76 15.23 20.34
C ARG A 71 3.07 16.22 19.23
N ASP A 72 3.54 17.38 19.62
CA ASP A 72 4.15 18.44 18.81
C ASP A 72 5.03 17.89 17.67
N SER A 73 5.90 16.93 17.99
CA SER A 73 6.82 16.31 17.03
C SER A 73 6.13 15.59 15.87
N ILE A 74 4.90 15.09 16.03
CA ILE A 74 4.20 14.31 14.99
C ILE A 74 2.97 15.03 14.41
N VAL A 75 2.60 16.20 14.94
CA VAL A 75 1.35 16.88 14.55
C VAL A 75 1.29 17.18 13.06
N PHE A 76 2.42 17.53 12.44
CA PHE A 76 2.50 17.74 11.00
C PHE A 76 2.34 16.47 10.19
N LEU A 77 2.76 15.31 10.69
CA LEU A 77 2.54 14.03 10.00
C LEU A 77 1.07 13.61 10.09
N VAL A 78 0.43 13.83 11.24
CA VAL A 78 -1.01 13.58 11.40
C VAL A 78 -1.81 14.48 10.46
N PHE A 79 -1.46 15.78 10.41
CA PHE A 79 -2.10 16.71 9.49
C PHE A 79 -1.80 16.39 8.02
N LEU A 80 -0.59 15.91 7.69
CA LEU A 80 -0.25 15.44 6.35
C LEU A 80 -1.12 14.24 5.93
N SER A 81 -1.33 13.29 6.85
CA SER A 81 -2.25 12.16 6.63
C SER A 81 -3.69 12.65 6.43
N THR A 82 -4.17 13.56 7.28
CA THR A 82 -5.50 14.18 7.18
C THR A 82 -5.71 14.88 5.83
N LEU A 83 -4.70 15.62 5.35
CA LEU A 83 -4.74 16.26 4.04
C LEU A 83 -4.90 15.24 2.91
N CYS A 84 -4.16 14.12 2.96
CA CYS A 84 -4.27 13.07 1.96
C CYS A 84 -5.65 12.40 1.97
N THR A 85 -6.20 12.08 3.15
CA THR A 85 -7.55 11.53 3.29
C THR A 85 -8.61 12.50 2.75
N THR A 86 -8.53 13.79 3.12
CA THR A 86 -9.46 14.82 2.62
C THR A 86 -9.40 14.93 1.10
N ILE A 87 -8.20 14.84 0.52
CA ILE A 87 -8.02 14.86 -0.93
C ILE A 87 -8.67 13.63 -1.59
N GLU A 88 -8.58 12.45 -0.98
CA GLU A 88 -9.22 11.22 -1.47
C GLU A 88 -10.75 11.38 -1.48
N ASP A 89 -11.34 11.82 -0.36
CA ASP A 89 -12.79 12.02 -0.23
C ASP A 89 -13.33 13.02 -1.28
N LEU A 90 -12.55 14.06 -1.59
CA LEU A 90 -12.90 15.08 -2.59
C LEU A 90 -12.79 14.56 -4.04
N VAL A 91 -11.96 13.55 -4.30
CA VAL A 91 -11.81 12.93 -5.62
C VAL A 91 -12.95 11.93 -5.87
N ASP A 92 -13.33 11.17 -4.84
CA ASP A 92 -14.38 10.15 -4.93
C ASP A 92 -15.80 10.75 -4.86
N GLY A 93 -15.95 11.93 -4.24
CA GLY A 93 -17.21 12.65 -4.16
C GLY A 93 -17.67 13.31 -5.46
N ALA A 94 -18.99 13.34 -5.69
CA ALA A 94 -19.66 14.11 -6.75
C ALA A 94 -19.50 15.65 -6.63
N ILE A 95 -18.63 16.12 -5.73
CA ILE A 95 -18.42 17.51 -5.29
C ILE A 95 -17.25 18.16 -6.05
N GLN A 96 -16.67 17.47 -7.05
CA GLN A 96 -15.56 17.94 -7.87
C GLN A 96 -15.77 19.36 -8.46
N SER A 97 -17.01 19.78 -8.69
CA SER A 97 -17.34 21.13 -9.16
C SER A 97 -17.31 22.22 -8.08
N GLU A 98 -17.55 21.88 -6.80
CA GLU A 98 -17.66 22.84 -5.70
C GLU A 98 -16.30 23.10 -5.02
N CYS A 99 -15.34 22.17 -5.14
CA CYS A 99 -14.04 22.22 -4.45
C CYS A 99 -12.83 22.52 -5.35
N GLN A 100 -13.05 23.07 -6.56
CA GLN A 100 -11.96 23.32 -7.52
C GLN A 100 -10.83 24.22 -6.98
N THR A 101 -11.14 25.14 -6.07
CA THR A 101 -10.16 26.05 -5.45
C THR A 101 -9.46 25.46 -4.22
N LEU A 102 -10.01 24.38 -3.66
CA LEU A 102 -9.48 23.74 -2.46
C LEU A 102 -8.35 22.77 -2.80
N MET A 103 -8.53 21.94 -3.84
CA MET A 103 -7.57 20.89 -4.23
C MET A 103 -6.13 21.43 -4.40
N PRO A 104 -5.88 22.52 -5.16
CA PRO A 104 -4.52 23.05 -5.31
C PRO A 104 -3.90 23.52 -3.98
N SER A 105 -4.74 23.97 -3.04
CA SER A 105 -4.31 24.42 -1.71
C SER A 105 -3.93 23.24 -0.82
N LEU A 106 -4.71 22.16 -0.82
CA LEU A 106 -4.42 20.93 -0.08
C LEU A 106 -3.13 20.27 -0.58
N GLU A 107 -2.97 20.14 -1.89
CA GLU A 107 -1.73 19.61 -2.49
C GLU A 107 -0.52 20.49 -2.19
N TRP A 108 -0.70 21.83 -2.20
CA TRP A 108 0.36 22.74 -1.82
C TRP A 108 0.77 22.54 -0.36
N CYS A 109 -0.20 22.36 0.55
CA CYS A 109 0.08 22.04 1.96
C CYS A 109 0.86 20.73 2.09
N CYS A 110 0.47 19.69 1.36
CA CYS A 110 1.19 18.42 1.33
C CYS A 110 2.64 18.60 0.90
N ARG A 111 2.89 19.39 -0.16
CA ARG A 111 4.23 19.69 -0.67
C ARG A 111 5.06 20.49 0.32
N GLU A 112 4.50 21.50 0.98
CA GLU A 112 5.26 22.31 1.94
C GLU A 112 5.58 21.55 3.23
N LEU A 113 4.63 20.79 3.77
CA LEU A 113 4.87 19.95 4.95
C LEU A 113 5.91 18.88 4.67
N SER A 114 5.86 18.24 3.50
CA SER A 114 6.81 17.19 3.12
C SER A 114 8.25 17.70 2.92
N LYS A 115 8.46 19.02 2.85
CA LYS A 115 9.79 19.64 2.78
C LYS A 115 10.38 19.99 4.14
N LEU A 116 9.60 19.89 5.22
CA LEU A 116 10.06 20.28 6.54
C LEU A 116 11.12 19.31 7.09
N PRO A 117 12.10 19.83 7.85
CA PRO A 117 13.13 19.00 8.47
C PRO A 117 12.51 18.05 9.51
N GLY A 118 13.07 16.84 9.60
CA GLY A 118 12.65 15.79 10.54
C GLY A 118 11.41 14.99 10.12
N ILE A 119 10.63 15.46 9.13
CA ILE A 119 9.42 14.76 8.69
C ILE A 119 9.74 13.36 8.14
N SER A 120 10.84 13.22 7.38
CA SER A 120 11.24 11.95 6.75
C SER A 120 11.56 10.84 7.78
N THR A 121 12.26 11.18 8.85
CA THR A 121 12.64 10.24 9.91
C THR A 121 11.46 9.93 10.83
N MET A 122 10.65 10.95 11.16
CA MET A 122 9.45 10.78 11.98
C MET A 122 8.30 10.05 11.25
N ALA A 123 8.30 10.05 9.92
CA ALA A 123 7.33 9.30 9.11
C ALA A 123 7.44 7.78 9.28
N GLY A 124 8.48 7.26 9.95
CA GLY A 124 8.65 5.82 10.17
C GLY A 124 9.24 5.08 8.96
N LEU A 125 9.93 5.80 8.06
CA LEU A 125 10.62 5.21 6.90
C LEU A 125 11.96 4.57 7.26
N THR A 126 12.49 4.81 8.46
CA THR A 126 13.78 4.27 8.92
C THR A 126 13.61 3.46 10.20
N PRO A 127 12.86 2.34 10.20
CA PRO A 127 12.85 1.44 11.35
C PRO A 127 14.27 0.88 11.62
N VAL A 128 14.49 0.34 12.82
CA VAL A 128 15.78 -0.24 13.20
C VAL A 128 16.11 -1.39 12.24
N GLY A 129 17.31 -1.36 11.65
CA GLY A 129 17.72 -2.34 10.65
C GLY A 129 17.31 -2.01 9.21
N SER A 130 16.56 -0.92 8.99
CA SER A 130 16.19 -0.47 7.65
C SER A 130 17.43 -0.12 6.82
N PRO A 131 17.49 -0.52 5.54
CA PRO A 131 18.53 -0.07 4.62
C PRO A 131 18.53 1.46 4.44
N LEU A 132 17.43 2.14 4.75
CA LEU A 132 17.33 3.60 4.69
C LEU A 132 18.01 4.32 5.86
N LEU A 133 18.38 3.64 6.95
CA LEU A 133 18.90 4.27 8.18
C LEU A 133 20.20 5.06 7.96
N GLY A 134 20.99 4.72 6.94
CA GLY A 134 22.20 5.47 6.54
C GLY A 134 22.00 6.46 5.40
N VAL A 135 20.81 6.49 4.80
CA VAL A 135 20.51 7.29 3.59
C VAL A 135 19.56 8.44 3.92
N VAL A 136 18.49 8.16 4.65
CA VAL A 136 17.50 9.15 5.10
C VAL A 136 17.94 9.70 6.45
N ASN A 137 17.96 11.02 6.57
CA ASN A 137 18.34 11.74 7.79
C ASN A 137 17.40 12.92 8.03
N ASP A 138 17.49 13.54 9.21
CA ASP A 138 16.59 14.62 9.63
C ASP A 138 16.63 15.87 8.75
N THR A 139 17.68 16.06 7.94
CA THR A 139 17.78 17.20 7.01
C THR A 139 17.20 16.89 5.64
N MET A 140 16.95 15.61 5.34
CA MET A 140 16.39 15.18 4.07
C MET A 140 14.87 15.42 4.05
N PRO A 141 14.34 16.17 3.07
CA PRO A 141 12.90 16.28 2.84
C PRO A 141 12.25 14.90 2.67
N LEU A 142 11.00 14.75 3.16
CA LEU A 142 10.22 13.52 2.95
C LEU A 142 10.08 13.19 1.47
N GLN A 143 9.93 14.21 0.62
CA GLN A 143 9.90 14.02 -0.84
C GLN A 143 11.17 13.29 -1.33
N GLN A 144 12.35 13.76 -0.95
CA GLN A 144 13.60 13.12 -1.36
C GLN A 144 13.72 11.70 -0.78
N ALA A 145 13.27 11.48 0.46
CA ALA A 145 13.25 10.15 1.07
C ALA A 145 12.31 9.19 0.32
N LEU A 146 11.12 9.65 -0.08
CA LEU A 146 10.17 8.91 -0.90
C LEU A 146 10.77 8.58 -2.26
N ARG A 147 11.41 9.55 -2.94
CA ARG A 147 12.10 9.30 -4.20
C ARG A 147 13.14 8.17 -4.09
N VAL A 148 14.00 8.24 -3.07
CA VAL A 148 14.99 7.17 -2.81
C VAL A 148 14.30 5.83 -2.56
N THR A 149 13.16 5.84 -1.86
CA THR A 149 12.44 4.61 -1.53
C THR A 149 11.76 3.98 -2.75
N PHE A 150 11.09 4.79 -3.57
CA PHE A 150 10.38 4.31 -4.77
C PHE A 150 11.34 3.94 -5.93
N GLN A 151 12.52 4.58 -6.02
CA GLN A 151 13.48 4.35 -7.12
C GLN A 151 14.70 3.50 -6.73
N GLY A 152 15.15 3.59 -5.48
CA GLY A 152 16.45 3.07 -5.05
C GLY A 152 16.47 1.57 -4.72
N PHE A 153 15.31 0.93 -4.60
CA PHE A 153 15.20 -0.44 -4.11
C PHE A 153 15.00 -1.50 -5.21
N GLN A 154 15.36 -1.22 -6.47
CA GLN A 154 15.11 -2.13 -7.59
C GLN A 154 15.67 -3.56 -7.42
N SER A 155 16.71 -3.79 -6.62
CA SER A 155 17.29 -5.13 -6.39
C SER A 155 17.11 -5.66 -4.96
N THR A 156 16.64 -4.83 -4.03
CA THR A 156 16.51 -5.16 -2.59
C THR A 156 15.14 -4.76 -2.03
N ILE A 157 14.12 -4.74 -2.88
CA ILE A 157 12.80 -4.19 -2.54
C ILE A 157 12.09 -4.91 -1.41
N HIS A 158 12.39 -6.21 -1.20
CA HIS A 158 11.95 -6.97 -0.03
C HIS A 158 12.41 -6.37 1.30
N GLN A 159 13.44 -5.52 1.30
CA GLN A 159 13.93 -4.80 2.47
C GLN A 159 13.34 -3.40 2.58
N SER A 160 12.42 -3.04 1.69
CA SER A 160 11.80 -1.73 1.71
C SER A 160 10.85 -1.63 2.91
N PRO A 161 11.03 -0.63 3.78
CA PRO A 161 10.14 -0.43 4.94
C PRO A 161 8.71 -0.04 4.53
N LEU A 162 8.46 0.24 3.24
CA LEU A 162 7.11 0.47 2.72
C LEU A 162 6.26 -0.81 2.65
N LEU A 163 6.89 -1.98 2.50
CA LEU A 163 6.15 -3.24 2.41
C LEU A 163 5.54 -3.63 3.76
N GLU A 164 6.25 -3.33 4.85
CA GLU A 164 5.81 -3.56 6.23
C GLU A 164 4.99 -2.38 6.80
N TYR A 165 4.88 -1.27 6.06
CA TYR A 165 4.16 -0.09 6.53
C TYR A 165 2.67 -0.43 6.65
N PRO A 166 1.98 -0.03 7.75
CA PRO A 166 0.55 -0.22 7.87
C PRO A 166 -0.20 0.44 6.71
N ILE A 167 -1.23 -0.22 6.21
CA ILE A 167 -1.82 0.10 4.90
C ILE A 167 -2.32 1.54 4.83
N ASP A 168 -3.06 2.01 5.82
CA ASP A 168 -3.53 3.40 5.89
C ASP A 168 -2.42 4.43 5.65
N GLY A 169 -1.25 4.24 6.29
CA GLY A 169 -0.14 5.17 6.12
C GLY A 169 0.67 4.91 4.85
N PHE A 170 0.67 3.67 4.32
CA PHE A 170 1.20 3.37 2.98
C PHE A 170 0.43 4.14 1.90
N LEU A 171 -0.91 4.21 1.99
CA LEU A 171 -1.75 4.98 1.06
C LEU A 171 -1.33 6.46 1.03
N VAL A 172 -1.12 7.05 2.21
CA VAL A 172 -0.62 8.43 2.33
C VAL A 172 0.74 8.59 1.64
N LEU A 173 1.67 7.66 1.83
CA LEU A 173 2.99 7.70 1.18
C LEU A 173 2.91 7.56 -0.34
N VAL A 174 2.02 6.70 -0.84
CA VAL A 174 1.71 6.55 -2.27
C VAL A 174 1.15 7.85 -2.85
N ARG A 175 0.19 8.48 -2.15
CA ARG A 175 -0.39 9.76 -2.58
C ARG A 175 0.67 10.85 -2.64
N LEU A 176 1.49 10.96 -1.61
CA LEU A 176 2.58 11.93 -1.57
C LEU A 176 3.60 11.70 -2.70
N ALA A 177 3.91 10.44 -3.02
CA ALA A 177 4.79 10.11 -4.14
C ALA A 177 4.14 10.52 -5.48
N GLY A 178 2.83 10.30 -5.64
CA GLY A 178 2.08 10.71 -6.83
C GLY A 178 2.00 12.23 -7.05
N LEU A 179 2.19 13.04 -6.00
CA LEU A 179 2.30 14.50 -6.11
C LEU A 179 3.70 14.99 -6.53
N MET A 180 4.67 14.08 -6.70
CA MET A 180 6.05 14.42 -7.04
C MET A 180 6.32 14.22 -8.52
N GLU A 181 6.96 15.20 -9.15
CA GLU A 181 7.38 15.11 -10.57
C GLU A 181 8.47 14.05 -10.81
N ASP A 182 9.29 13.77 -9.80
CA ASP A 182 10.44 12.88 -9.90
C ASP A 182 10.10 11.39 -9.73
N VAL A 183 8.88 11.03 -9.29
CA VAL A 183 8.46 9.64 -9.09
C VAL A 183 7.53 9.24 -10.23
N SER A 184 7.92 8.22 -11.00
CA SER A 184 7.11 7.80 -12.15
C SER A 184 5.83 7.06 -11.69
N PRO A 185 4.71 7.19 -12.41
CA PRO A 185 3.52 6.38 -12.14
C PRO A 185 3.80 4.87 -12.16
N GLU A 186 4.75 4.42 -12.99
CA GLU A 186 5.14 3.01 -13.02
C GLU A 186 5.86 2.56 -11.74
N ASP A 187 6.65 3.43 -11.10
CA ASP A 187 7.27 3.12 -9.80
C ASP A 187 6.21 3.01 -8.70
N VAL A 188 5.21 3.89 -8.72
CA VAL A 188 4.08 3.86 -7.78
C VAL A 188 3.26 2.58 -7.96
N GLU A 189 2.82 2.28 -9.18
CA GLU A 189 2.09 1.05 -9.54
C GLU A 189 2.84 -0.20 -9.09
N ARG A 190 4.16 -0.24 -9.31
CA ARG A 190 5.01 -1.35 -8.87
C ARG A 190 4.98 -1.52 -7.35
N PHE A 191 5.09 -0.44 -6.59
CA PHE A 191 5.03 -0.49 -5.12
C PHE A 191 3.67 -0.92 -4.59
N VAL A 192 2.57 -0.47 -5.21
CA VAL A 192 1.22 -0.95 -4.88
C VAL A 192 1.10 -2.45 -5.14
N TRP A 193 1.60 -2.92 -6.29
CA TRP A 193 1.66 -4.35 -6.61
C TRP A 193 2.46 -5.16 -5.58
N MET A 194 3.66 -4.72 -5.21
CA MET A 194 4.47 -5.44 -4.22
C MET A 194 3.86 -5.40 -2.82
N ARG A 195 3.23 -4.29 -2.42
CA ARG A 195 2.54 -4.21 -1.13
C ARG A 195 1.35 -5.16 -1.07
N LEU A 196 0.63 -5.32 -2.18
CA LEU A 196 -0.43 -6.32 -2.31
C LEU A 196 0.14 -7.74 -2.17
N LEU A 197 1.20 -8.09 -2.89
CA LEU A 197 1.84 -9.41 -2.76
C LEU A 197 2.34 -9.66 -1.33
N HIS A 198 2.93 -8.65 -0.69
CA HIS A 198 3.37 -8.72 0.70
C HIS A 198 2.19 -9.00 1.64
N TYR A 199 1.07 -8.31 1.44
CA TYR A 199 -0.16 -8.54 2.20
C TYR A 199 -0.66 -10.00 2.06
N LEU A 200 -0.66 -10.56 0.86
CA LEU A 200 -1.07 -11.96 0.66
C LEU A 200 -0.14 -12.94 1.40
N ALA A 201 1.17 -12.66 1.45
CA ALA A 201 2.11 -13.44 2.25
C ALA A 201 1.86 -13.27 3.76
N GLU A 202 1.59 -12.04 4.23
CA GLU A 202 1.20 -11.74 5.63
C GLU A 202 -0.01 -12.60 6.02
N GLN A 203 -1.07 -12.61 5.21
CA GLN A 203 -2.28 -13.40 5.48
C GLN A 203 -2.03 -14.90 5.53
N HIS A 204 -1.18 -15.42 4.65
CA HIS A 204 -0.78 -16.83 4.70
C HIS A 204 -0.02 -17.17 5.98
N VAL A 205 0.91 -16.32 6.40
CA VAL A 205 1.63 -16.49 7.68
C VAL A 205 0.68 -16.40 8.87
N GLN A 206 -0.29 -15.49 8.85
CA GLN A 206 -1.31 -15.42 9.91
C GLN A 206 -2.13 -16.70 9.99
N LEU A 207 -2.51 -17.29 8.85
CA LEU A 207 -3.19 -18.59 8.84
C LEU A 207 -2.29 -19.70 9.41
N GLN A 208 -1.00 -19.73 9.05
CA GLN A 208 -0.04 -20.69 9.64
C GLN A 208 0.03 -20.56 11.17
N LYS A 209 0.08 -19.32 11.69
CA LYS A 209 0.12 -19.03 13.13
C LYS A 209 -1.18 -19.45 13.84
N LYS A 210 -2.34 -19.26 13.19
CA LYS A 210 -3.66 -19.51 13.78
C LYS A 210 -4.11 -20.98 13.69
N ALA A 211 -3.91 -21.60 12.55
CA ALA A 211 -4.49 -22.89 12.16
C ALA A 211 -3.43 -23.99 11.93
N GLY A 212 -2.14 -23.60 11.88
CA GLY A 212 -1.02 -24.50 11.67
C GLY A 212 -0.55 -24.54 10.20
N PRO A 213 0.73 -24.87 9.95
CA PRO A 213 1.30 -24.92 8.60
C PRO A 213 0.57 -25.87 7.63
N GLY A 214 0.12 -27.03 8.11
CA GLY A 214 -0.57 -28.02 7.28
C GLY A 214 -1.93 -27.56 6.77
N GLU A 215 -2.72 -26.89 7.62
CA GLU A 215 -4.01 -26.31 7.23
C GLU A 215 -3.82 -25.15 6.26
N ALA A 216 -2.85 -24.27 6.53
CA ALA A 216 -2.51 -23.16 5.63
C ALA A 216 -2.04 -23.65 4.25
N SER A 217 -1.19 -24.69 4.21
CA SER A 217 -0.72 -25.29 2.97
C SER A 217 -1.88 -25.92 2.19
N THR A 218 -2.78 -26.63 2.86
CA THR A 218 -3.98 -27.23 2.24
C THR A 218 -4.91 -26.16 1.67
N ALA A 219 -5.16 -25.09 2.44
CA ALA A 219 -5.98 -23.97 1.99
C ALA A 219 -5.40 -23.30 0.73
N LEU A 220 -4.09 -23.08 0.69
CA LEU A 220 -3.42 -22.52 -0.48
C LEU A 220 -3.43 -23.47 -1.69
N GLN A 221 -3.23 -24.78 -1.47
CA GLN A 221 -3.31 -25.79 -2.54
C GLN A 221 -4.70 -25.85 -3.17
N ASN A 222 -5.77 -25.67 -2.39
CA ASN A 222 -7.13 -25.61 -2.92
C ASN A 222 -7.40 -24.36 -3.76
N LEU A 223 -6.67 -23.26 -3.52
CA LEU A 223 -6.78 -22.03 -4.32
C LEU A 223 -6.04 -22.13 -5.65
N VAL A 224 -4.86 -22.76 -5.64
CA VAL A 224 -3.99 -22.81 -6.84
C VAL A 224 -4.28 -24.00 -7.75
N ASN A 225 -5.04 -24.99 -7.30
CA ASN A 225 -5.45 -26.14 -8.10
C ASN A 225 -6.96 -26.13 -8.37
N LYS A 226 -7.35 -26.30 -9.64
CA LYS A 226 -8.72 -26.60 -10.03
C LYS A 226 -9.00 -28.07 -9.81
N GLN A 227 -10.03 -28.37 -9.03
CA GLN A 227 -10.57 -29.72 -8.96
C GLN A 227 -11.62 -29.87 -10.06
N THR A 228 -11.35 -30.73 -11.05
CA THR A 228 -12.35 -31.09 -12.06
C THR A 228 -12.84 -32.50 -11.74
N GLU A 229 -14.07 -32.62 -11.24
CA GLU A 229 -14.71 -33.91 -11.06
C GLU A 229 -15.23 -34.42 -12.41
N THR A 230 -14.48 -35.28 -13.07
CA THR A 230 -15.01 -36.02 -14.21
C THR A 230 -15.74 -37.27 -13.72
N SER A 231 -17.08 -37.23 -13.73
CA SER A 231 -17.90 -38.40 -13.50
C SER A 231 -17.77 -39.37 -14.69
N ASN A 232 -16.96 -40.41 -14.55
CA ASN A 232 -16.98 -41.51 -15.50
C ASN A 232 -18.30 -42.28 -15.33
N GLU A 233 -19.20 -42.21 -16.31
CA GLU A 233 -20.48 -42.95 -16.36
C GLU A 233 -20.33 -44.49 -16.40
N ARG A 234 -19.14 -45.03 -16.12
CA ARG A 234 -18.86 -46.47 -16.11
C ARG A 234 -18.07 -46.90 -14.88
N GLY A 235 -18.68 -46.76 -13.71
CA GLY A 235 -18.51 -47.69 -12.57
C GLY A 235 -17.09 -47.97 -12.03
N ALA A 236 -16.08 -47.17 -12.35
CA ALA A 236 -14.72 -47.35 -11.86
C ALA A 236 -14.11 -45.98 -11.50
N GLY A 237 -14.10 -45.67 -10.20
CA GLY A 237 -13.28 -44.63 -9.57
C GLY A 237 -13.60 -43.18 -9.96
N ILE A 238 -13.68 -42.30 -8.96
CA ILE A 238 -13.52 -40.86 -9.18
C ILE A 238 -12.00 -40.62 -9.25
N GLU A 239 -11.44 -40.47 -10.45
CA GLU A 239 -10.08 -39.93 -10.61
C GLU A 239 -10.20 -38.40 -10.64
N ALA A 240 -9.83 -37.73 -9.55
CA ALA A 240 -9.76 -36.27 -9.51
C ALA A 240 -8.52 -35.82 -10.31
N ILE A 241 -8.74 -35.13 -11.43
CA ILE A 241 -7.67 -34.45 -12.15
C ILE A 241 -7.50 -33.07 -11.51
N THR A 242 -6.37 -32.86 -10.84
CA THR A 242 -5.94 -31.55 -10.35
C THR A 242 -5.23 -30.80 -11.46
N ASP A 243 -5.87 -29.78 -12.01
CA ASP A 243 -5.28 -28.88 -13.00
C ASP A 243 -4.78 -27.59 -12.32
N ARG A 244 -3.64 -27.06 -12.76
CA ARG A 244 -3.02 -25.89 -12.12
C ARG A 244 -3.64 -24.60 -12.64
N CYS A 245 -3.79 -23.59 -11.79
CA CYS A 245 -4.24 -22.26 -12.18
C CYS A 245 -3.07 -21.43 -12.73
N TYR A 246 -3.07 -21.13 -14.03
CA TYR A 246 -2.03 -20.29 -14.65
C TYR A 246 -2.37 -18.79 -14.72
N ALA A 247 -3.60 -18.42 -14.35
CA ALA A 247 -4.06 -17.06 -14.22
C ALA A 247 -5.11 -16.98 -13.11
N VAL A 248 -4.95 -16.04 -12.18
CA VAL A 248 -5.87 -15.83 -11.06
C VAL A 248 -6.28 -14.36 -11.05
N PRO A 249 -7.56 -14.02 -11.27
CA PRO A 249 -8.03 -12.66 -11.09
C PRO A 249 -8.02 -12.29 -9.60
N LEU A 250 -7.74 -11.03 -9.28
CA LEU A 250 -7.71 -10.58 -7.88
C LEU A 250 -9.05 -10.80 -7.18
N SER A 251 -10.15 -10.63 -7.91
CA SER A 251 -11.52 -10.91 -7.45
C SER A 251 -11.77 -12.38 -7.09
N ALA A 252 -10.98 -13.34 -7.59
CA ALA A 252 -11.10 -14.74 -7.17
C ALA A 252 -10.51 -15.00 -5.78
N LEU A 253 -9.74 -14.05 -5.23
CA LEU A 253 -9.22 -14.12 -3.87
C LEU A 253 -10.21 -13.53 -2.85
N ASP A 254 -11.20 -12.77 -3.30
CA ASP A 254 -12.22 -12.18 -2.42
C ASP A 254 -13.02 -13.28 -1.69
N GLY A 255 -13.18 -13.11 -0.38
CA GLY A 255 -13.78 -14.08 0.52
C GLY A 255 -12.96 -15.33 0.80
N THR A 256 -11.70 -15.38 0.36
CA THR A 256 -10.75 -16.41 0.79
C THR A 256 -10.03 -15.99 2.06
N TYR A 257 -9.19 -16.86 2.66
CA TYR A 257 -8.38 -16.44 3.80
C TYR A 257 -7.32 -15.39 3.44
N LEU A 258 -6.95 -15.28 2.15
CA LEU A 258 -5.98 -14.29 1.67
C LEU A 258 -6.60 -12.89 1.58
N ILE A 259 -7.90 -12.80 1.30
CA ILE A 259 -8.68 -11.56 1.30
C ILE A 259 -10.03 -11.89 1.97
N PRO A 260 -10.08 -11.82 3.31
CA PRO A 260 -11.29 -12.17 4.05
C PRO A 260 -12.48 -11.26 3.69
N SER A 261 -13.71 -11.79 3.66
CA SER A 261 -14.91 -10.99 3.33
C SER A 261 -15.23 -9.89 4.36
N ASP A 262 -14.71 -10.01 5.58
CA ASP A 262 -14.82 -9.02 6.65
C ASP A 262 -13.70 -7.97 6.62
N SER A 263 -12.79 -8.05 5.64
CA SER A 263 -11.68 -7.13 5.45
C SER A 263 -12.03 -6.03 4.45
N ASP A 264 -11.74 -4.78 4.81
CA ASP A 264 -11.85 -3.59 3.95
C ASP A 264 -10.61 -3.39 3.05
N ILE A 265 -9.68 -4.36 3.05
CA ILE A 265 -8.39 -4.27 2.34
C ILE A 265 -8.47 -3.85 0.87
N LEU A 266 -9.44 -4.38 0.10
CA LEU A 266 -9.60 -4.03 -1.31
C LEU A 266 -10.06 -2.57 -1.44
N GLU A 267 -10.97 -2.14 -0.56
CA GLU A 267 -11.42 -0.74 -0.47
C GLU A 267 -10.25 0.18 -0.09
N GLN A 268 -9.39 -0.25 0.84
CA GLN A 268 -8.19 0.49 1.22
C GLN A 268 -7.23 0.64 0.03
N PHE A 269 -6.93 -0.43 -0.72
CA PHE A 269 -6.07 -0.32 -1.90
C PHE A 269 -6.70 0.50 -3.04
N LEU A 270 -8.03 0.45 -3.21
CA LEU A 270 -8.75 1.27 -4.18
C LEU A 270 -8.50 2.77 -3.97
N ARG A 271 -8.30 3.21 -2.72
CA ARG A 271 -7.97 4.62 -2.40
C ARG A 271 -6.63 5.09 -2.97
N THR A 272 -5.74 4.18 -3.38
CA THR A 272 -4.54 4.59 -4.15
C THR A 272 -4.88 5.12 -5.55
N GLY A 273 -6.10 4.87 -6.04
CA GLY A 273 -6.60 5.35 -7.32
C GLY A 273 -6.07 4.55 -8.51
N SER A 274 -5.66 5.26 -9.57
CA SER A 274 -5.24 4.67 -10.84
C SER A 274 -4.17 3.58 -10.76
N PRO A 275 -3.17 3.61 -9.86
CA PRO A 275 -2.18 2.54 -9.75
C PRO A 275 -2.80 1.20 -9.35
N TYR A 276 -3.77 1.19 -8.44
CA TYR A 276 -4.43 -0.06 -8.05
C TYR A 276 -5.49 -0.50 -9.05
N SER A 277 -6.26 0.43 -9.64
CA SER A 277 -7.20 0.07 -10.71
C SER A 277 -6.50 -0.64 -11.87
N ALA A 278 -5.26 -0.21 -12.21
CA ALA A 278 -4.44 -0.90 -13.21
C ALA A 278 -4.09 -2.35 -12.83
N ILE A 279 -4.03 -2.68 -11.53
CA ILE A 279 -3.76 -4.02 -11.03
C ILE A 279 -5.05 -4.85 -10.94
N ALA A 280 -6.12 -4.27 -10.40
CA ALA A 280 -7.38 -4.96 -10.11
C ALA A 280 -8.22 -5.23 -11.37
N ASP A 281 -8.28 -4.27 -12.30
CA ASP A 281 -9.20 -4.31 -13.44
C ASP A 281 -8.56 -4.88 -14.72
N THR A 282 -7.25 -5.19 -14.70
CA THR A 282 -6.54 -5.69 -15.88
C THR A 282 -6.15 -7.16 -15.75
N ASP A 283 -6.27 -7.88 -16.87
CA ASP A 283 -5.83 -9.27 -16.97
C ASP A 283 -4.30 -9.44 -16.92
N LYS A 284 -3.55 -8.35 -17.09
CA LYS A 284 -2.09 -8.32 -17.14
C LYS A 284 -1.42 -8.82 -15.87
N TYR A 285 -2.06 -8.69 -14.71
CA TYR A 285 -1.50 -9.14 -13.44
C TYR A 285 -1.95 -10.55 -13.05
N HIS A 286 -2.95 -11.12 -13.72
CA HIS A 286 -3.54 -12.41 -13.33
C HIS A 286 -2.52 -13.55 -13.40
N ALA A 287 -1.67 -13.54 -14.43
CA ALA A 287 -0.62 -14.53 -14.64
C ALA A 287 0.47 -14.40 -13.56
N ALA A 288 0.93 -13.19 -13.27
CA ALA A 288 1.92 -12.94 -12.21
C ALA A 288 1.38 -13.32 -10.82
N LEU A 289 0.10 -13.03 -10.54
CA LEU A 289 -0.55 -13.42 -9.29
C LEU A 289 -0.61 -14.95 -9.14
N ALA A 290 -0.96 -15.66 -10.22
CA ALA A 290 -0.98 -17.12 -10.22
C ALA A 290 0.42 -17.70 -9.91
N VAL A 291 1.46 -17.19 -10.56
CA VAL A 291 2.85 -17.61 -10.29
C VAL A 291 3.22 -17.36 -8.83
N PHE A 292 2.91 -16.17 -8.28
CA PHE A 292 3.18 -15.84 -6.89
C PHE A 292 2.53 -16.85 -5.92
N LEU A 293 1.25 -17.16 -6.12
CA LEU A 293 0.53 -18.12 -5.27
C LEU A 293 1.11 -19.53 -5.37
N HIS A 294 1.50 -19.98 -6.56
CA HIS A 294 2.17 -21.28 -6.73
C HIS A 294 3.58 -21.31 -6.11
N LEU A 295 4.34 -20.22 -6.18
CA LEU A 295 5.63 -20.11 -5.47
C LEU A 295 5.45 -20.20 -3.96
N MET A 296 4.40 -19.56 -3.42
CA MET A 296 4.03 -19.67 -2.01
C MET A 296 3.59 -21.08 -1.64
N ALA A 297 2.78 -21.74 -2.48
CA ALA A 297 2.35 -23.11 -2.28
C ALA A 297 3.55 -24.08 -2.23
N THR A 298 4.43 -24.02 -3.23
CA THR A 298 5.61 -24.91 -3.33
C THR A 298 6.68 -24.63 -2.28
N LEU A 299 6.71 -23.45 -1.67
CA LEU A 299 7.67 -23.13 -0.61
C LEU A 299 7.17 -23.61 0.76
N THR A 300 5.86 -23.68 0.95
CA THR A 300 5.22 -24.02 2.23
C THR A 300 4.72 -25.46 2.27
N GLU A 301 4.63 -26.14 1.13
CA GLU A 301 4.25 -27.54 1.00
C GLU A 301 5.14 -28.46 1.86
N GLY A 302 4.50 -29.27 2.71
CA GLY A 302 5.18 -30.22 3.60
C GLY A 302 6.00 -29.59 4.73
N SER A 303 6.13 -28.26 4.76
CA SER A 303 6.86 -27.56 5.81
C SER A 303 6.07 -27.55 7.12
N GLN A 304 6.73 -27.93 8.22
CA GLN A 304 6.20 -27.77 9.57
C GLN A 304 6.65 -26.43 10.21
N GLN A 305 7.42 -25.63 9.47
CA GLN A 305 7.89 -24.33 9.93
C GLN A 305 6.77 -23.29 9.82
N ILE A 306 6.54 -22.56 10.91
CA ILE A 306 5.80 -21.30 10.87
C ILE A 306 6.77 -20.23 10.38
N TRP A 307 6.44 -19.59 9.27
CA TRP A 307 7.29 -18.56 8.69
C TRP A 307 7.10 -17.21 9.39
N ASP A 308 8.13 -16.39 9.34
CA ASP A 308 8.01 -14.94 9.48
C ASP A 308 7.60 -14.36 8.10
N ASP A 309 6.77 -13.33 8.09
CA ASP A 309 6.23 -12.72 6.87
C ASP A 309 7.32 -12.10 6.00
N GLY A 310 8.26 -11.37 6.60
CA GLY A 310 9.41 -10.81 5.89
C GLY A 310 10.29 -11.93 5.32
N ASP A 311 10.62 -12.94 6.12
CA ASP A 311 11.44 -14.08 5.68
C ASP A 311 10.78 -14.86 4.53
N LEU A 312 9.46 -15.10 4.60
CA LEU A 312 8.72 -15.77 3.55
C LEU A 312 8.80 -14.96 2.25
N PHE A 313 8.54 -13.65 2.31
CA PHE A 313 8.53 -12.79 1.15
C PHE A 313 9.91 -12.70 0.48
N VAL A 314 10.99 -12.61 1.28
CA VAL A 314 12.38 -12.66 0.79
C VAL A 314 12.66 -13.97 0.05
N LYS A 315 12.21 -15.11 0.59
CA LYS A 315 12.39 -16.42 -0.05
C LYS A 315 11.60 -16.56 -1.33
N LEU A 316 10.39 -16.01 -1.39
CA LEU A 316 9.57 -15.98 -2.61
C LEU A 316 10.27 -15.17 -3.70
N GLN A 317 10.78 -13.99 -3.37
CA GLN A 317 11.51 -13.17 -4.33
C GLN A 317 12.79 -13.85 -4.82
N TYR A 318 13.57 -14.43 -3.90
CA TYR A 318 14.76 -15.19 -4.27
C TYR A 318 14.45 -16.36 -5.20
N ARG A 319 13.35 -17.08 -4.96
CA ARG A 319 12.92 -18.20 -5.81
C ARG A 319 12.50 -17.72 -7.19
N ALA A 320 11.75 -16.62 -7.29
CA ALA A 320 11.37 -16.03 -8.57
C ALA A 320 12.60 -15.55 -9.37
N ASP A 321 13.52 -14.80 -8.74
CA ASP A 321 14.76 -14.34 -9.39
C ASP A 321 15.60 -15.53 -9.88
N LYS A 322 15.71 -16.60 -9.09
CA LYS A 322 16.40 -17.82 -9.51
C LYS A 322 15.76 -18.44 -10.76
N LEU A 323 14.44 -18.52 -10.83
CA LEU A 323 13.72 -19.05 -12.01
C LEU A 323 13.94 -18.19 -13.24
N CYS A 324 13.87 -16.86 -13.10
CA CYS A 324 14.12 -15.91 -14.18
C CYS A 324 15.55 -15.96 -14.72
N ARG A 325 16.54 -16.28 -13.88
CA ARG A 325 17.95 -16.44 -14.31
C ARG A 325 18.23 -17.76 -15.02
N THR A 326 17.46 -18.80 -14.75
CA THR A 326 17.68 -20.13 -15.33
C THR A 326 17.07 -20.29 -16.72
N GLU A 327 16.08 -19.48 -17.08
CA GLU A 327 15.43 -19.56 -18.38
C GLU A 327 15.32 -18.19 -19.07
N ASP A 328 15.86 -18.10 -20.29
CA ASP A 328 15.75 -16.90 -21.09
C ASP A 328 14.28 -16.54 -21.42
N GLY A 329 14.00 -15.24 -21.35
CA GLY A 329 12.71 -14.64 -21.73
C GLY A 329 11.63 -14.66 -20.66
N LEU A 330 11.90 -15.16 -19.45
CA LEU A 330 10.98 -15.05 -18.31
C LEU A 330 11.03 -13.65 -17.69
N ARG A 331 9.88 -13.17 -17.22
CA ARG A 331 9.71 -11.86 -16.58
C ARG A 331 9.67 -12.00 -15.08
N ASP A 332 10.24 -11.03 -14.38
CA ASP A 332 10.19 -10.98 -12.92
C ASP A 332 8.77 -10.61 -12.47
N ILE A 333 8.12 -11.48 -11.71
CA ILE A 333 6.72 -11.27 -11.29
C ILE A 333 6.55 -10.10 -10.29
N PHE A 334 7.61 -9.70 -9.59
CA PHE A 334 7.59 -8.63 -8.59
C PHE A 334 7.82 -7.26 -9.26
N PHE A 335 8.74 -7.17 -10.23
CA PHE A 335 9.08 -5.90 -10.88
C PHE A 335 8.37 -5.69 -12.23
N GLU A 336 8.07 -6.77 -12.94
CA GLU A 336 7.51 -6.79 -14.30
C GLU A 336 6.19 -7.58 -14.35
N GLY A 337 5.44 -7.64 -13.25
CA GLY A 337 4.22 -8.47 -13.13
C GLY A 337 3.25 -8.32 -14.30
N LYS A 338 3.01 -7.10 -14.79
CA LYS A 338 2.15 -6.81 -15.95
C LYS A 338 2.64 -7.35 -17.30
N LEU A 339 3.89 -7.78 -17.39
CA LEU A 339 4.52 -8.31 -18.60
C LEU A 339 4.57 -9.85 -18.60
N VAL A 340 4.14 -10.48 -17.50
CA VAL A 340 4.05 -11.94 -17.40
C VAL A 340 2.80 -12.37 -18.17
N ASP A 341 2.99 -13.08 -19.28
CA ASP A 341 1.90 -13.67 -20.04
C ASP A 341 1.58 -15.09 -19.54
N GLU A 342 0.47 -15.66 -20.02
CA GLU A 342 0.04 -17.01 -19.63
C GLU A 342 1.11 -18.08 -19.93
N LYS A 343 1.82 -17.96 -21.06
CA LYS A 343 2.91 -18.87 -21.42
C LYS A 343 4.09 -18.77 -20.46
N GLY A 344 4.45 -17.56 -20.06
CA GLY A 344 5.45 -17.27 -19.05
C GLY A 344 5.04 -17.85 -17.69
N ALA A 345 3.78 -17.69 -17.30
CA ALA A 345 3.25 -18.29 -16.07
C ALA A 345 3.29 -19.82 -16.08
N VAL A 346 2.89 -20.48 -17.17
CA VAL A 346 2.98 -21.94 -17.32
C VAL A 346 4.41 -22.43 -17.11
N ARG A 347 5.40 -21.76 -17.72
CA ARG A 347 6.82 -22.11 -17.57
C ARG A 347 7.30 -21.90 -16.13
N LEU A 348 7.06 -20.71 -15.57
CA LEU A 348 7.45 -20.36 -14.20
C LEU A 348 6.85 -21.33 -13.17
N ILE A 349 5.56 -21.64 -13.28
CA ILE A 349 4.87 -22.56 -12.38
C ILE A 349 5.43 -23.97 -12.56
N THR A 350 5.62 -24.45 -13.78
CA THR A 350 6.18 -25.79 -14.01
C THR A 350 7.58 -25.93 -13.39
N ALA A 351 8.47 -24.99 -13.68
CA ALA A 351 9.83 -24.96 -13.14
C ALA A 351 9.84 -24.83 -11.60
N ALA A 352 8.90 -24.07 -11.02
CA ALA A 352 8.78 -23.95 -9.56
C ALA A 352 8.54 -25.30 -8.88
N TYR A 353 7.70 -26.17 -9.45
CA TYR A 353 7.43 -27.51 -8.90
C TYR A 353 8.56 -28.49 -9.18
N GLU A 354 9.27 -28.40 -10.30
CA GLU A 354 10.41 -29.27 -10.60
C GLU A 354 11.59 -29.04 -9.63
N VAL A 355 11.85 -27.78 -9.27
CA VAL A 355 12.89 -27.42 -8.29
C VAL A 355 12.54 -27.87 -6.87
N ALA A 356 11.26 -28.14 -6.55
CA ALA A 356 10.84 -28.63 -5.24
C ALA A 356 11.10 -30.13 -5.04
N VAL A 357 11.25 -30.89 -6.13
CA VAL A 357 11.37 -32.37 -6.12
C VAL A 357 12.83 -32.83 -6.16
N ALA A 358 13.77 -31.93 -6.48
CA ALA A 358 15.21 -32.15 -6.50
C ALA A 358 15.87 -31.66 -5.20
#